data_AF-A0A662B1M5-F1
#
_entry.id   AF-A0A662B1M5-F1
#
_cell.length_a   1.000
_cell.length_b   1.000
_cell.length_c   1.000
_cell.angle_alpha   90.00
_cell.angle_beta   90.00
_cell.angle_gamma   90.00
#
_symmetry.space_group_name_H-M   'P 1'
#
loop_
_entity.id
_entity.type
_entity.pdbx_description
1 polymer ?
#
loop_
_entity_poly.entity_id
_entity_poly.type
_entity_poly.pdbx_seq_one_letter_code
_entity_poly.pdbx_strand_id
1 'polypeptide(L)'
;KIAKEFEKAGADALIPSAGFTSKVPFLMLRGNLPVKEMSENQPSLLNRIGLKLFGRFMVPEHPYEPLFLFEGAKRIKEAVNIPVIYIGGADSLAGIQKLMDTGFEFVQVGRATIQDPDFVKKLQSGELTESPCDHCNRCVAAMDAGGVYCVSNEVGFM
;
A
#
# COMPACT_ATOMS: atom_id res chain seq x y z
N LYS A 1 18.85 -4.70 14.50
CA LYS A 1 20.06 -3.87 14.65
C LYS A 1 19.79 -2.43 14.22
N ILE A 2 19.43 -2.17 12.95
CA ILE A 2 19.17 -0.81 12.43
C ILE A 2 18.08 -0.05 13.20
N ALA A 3 16.93 -0.66 13.49
CA ALA A 3 15.84 -0.01 14.23
C ALA A 3 16.29 0.57 15.60
N LYS A 4 17.11 -0.17 16.34
CA LYS A 4 17.68 0.28 17.62
C LYS A 4 18.66 1.45 17.46
N GLU A 5 19.33 1.57 16.32
CA GLU A 5 20.23 2.71 16.08
C GLU A 5 19.43 3.98 15.77
N PHE A 6 18.28 3.89 15.08
CA PHE A 6 17.37 5.03 14.93
C PHE A 6 16.80 5.48 16.28
N GLU A 7 16.40 4.54 17.12
CA GLU A 7 15.95 4.84 18.49
C GLU A 7 17.04 5.57 19.29
N LYS A 8 18.29 5.05 19.30
CA LYS A 8 19.42 5.72 19.97
C LYS A 8 19.72 7.12 19.41
N ALA A 9 19.49 7.33 18.13
CA ALA A 9 19.65 8.63 17.48
C ALA A 9 18.52 9.61 17.83
N GLY A 10 17.51 9.18 18.60
CA GLY A 10 16.41 10.03 19.07
C GLY A 10 15.19 10.05 18.15
N ALA A 11 14.97 9.02 17.32
CA ALA A 11 13.75 8.92 16.53
C ALA A 11 12.51 8.77 17.43
N ASP A 12 11.45 9.55 17.17
CA ASP A 12 10.20 9.48 17.94
C ASP A 12 9.34 8.25 17.59
N ALA A 13 9.45 7.75 16.37
CA ALA A 13 8.72 6.57 15.90
C ALA A 13 9.40 5.94 14.67
N LEU A 14 9.04 4.69 14.37
CA LEU A 14 9.49 3.99 13.16
C LEU A 14 8.31 3.58 12.29
N ILE A 15 8.47 3.69 10.96
CA ILE A 15 7.54 3.16 9.97
C ILE A 15 8.26 2.11 9.11
N PRO A 16 8.26 0.83 9.51
CA PRO A 16 8.91 -0.22 8.74
C PRO A 16 8.08 -0.58 7.51
N SER A 17 8.51 -0.10 6.34
CA SER A 17 7.94 -0.46 5.04
C SER A 17 8.76 -1.56 4.35
N ALA A 18 8.41 -1.88 3.12
CA ALA A 18 9.12 -2.86 2.30
C ALA A 18 9.22 -2.37 0.85
N GLY A 19 10.10 -3.02 0.08
CA GLY A 19 10.27 -2.73 -1.33
C GLY A 19 11.27 -1.64 -1.63
N PHE A 20 11.66 -1.60 -2.90
CA PHE A 20 12.47 -0.54 -3.47
C PHE A 20 12.06 -0.43 -4.93
N THR A 21 11.48 0.71 -5.29
CA THR A 21 10.77 0.91 -6.58
C THR A 21 11.60 0.51 -7.79
N SER A 22 12.92 0.74 -7.76
CA SER A 22 13.83 0.42 -8.86
C SER A 22 14.35 -1.02 -8.90
N LYS A 23 14.10 -1.84 -7.87
CA LYS A 23 14.59 -3.24 -7.82
C LYS A 23 13.47 -4.28 -7.71
N VAL A 24 12.48 -3.99 -6.87
CA VAL A 24 11.34 -4.88 -6.65
C VAL A 24 10.06 -4.03 -6.70
N PRO A 25 9.66 -3.61 -7.91
CA PRO A 25 8.47 -2.78 -8.09
C PRO A 25 7.24 -3.51 -7.56
N PHE A 26 6.25 -2.76 -7.09
CA PHE A 26 4.98 -3.27 -6.54
C PHE A 26 5.05 -4.14 -5.27
N LEU A 27 6.23 -4.47 -4.72
CA LEU A 27 6.30 -5.14 -3.41
C LEU A 27 5.61 -4.32 -2.30
N MET A 28 5.70 -2.98 -2.40
CA MET A 28 5.03 -2.04 -1.51
C MET A 28 3.57 -1.72 -1.90
N LEU A 29 3.14 -2.17 -3.08
CA LEU A 29 1.84 -1.91 -3.70
C LEU A 29 1.21 -3.24 -4.15
N ARG A 30 1.15 -4.22 -3.24
CA ARG A 30 0.62 -5.56 -3.55
C ARG A 30 -0.82 -5.50 -4.06
N GLY A 31 -1.16 -6.33 -5.03
CA GLY A 31 -2.40 -6.29 -5.79
C GLY A 31 -2.15 -6.41 -7.28
N ASN A 32 -3.17 -6.10 -8.09
CA ASN A 32 -3.09 -6.28 -9.53
C ASN A 32 -2.12 -5.28 -10.17
N LEU A 33 -1.57 -5.64 -11.33
CA LEU A 33 -0.76 -4.74 -12.15
C LEU A 33 -1.63 -3.95 -13.13
N PRO A 34 -1.64 -2.60 -13.09
CA PRO A 34 -2.48 -1.75 -13.94
C PRO A 34 -1.83 -1.55 -15.31
N VAL A 35 -1.54 -2.65 -16.02
CA VAL A 35 -0.72 -2.64 -17.25
C VAL A 35 -1.36 -1.79 -18.36
N LYS A 36 -2.69 -1.77 -18.44
CA LYS A 36 -3.40 -0.94 -19.41
C LYS A 36 -3.09 0.54 -19.16
N GLU A 37 -3.35 1.03 -17.95
CA GLU A 37 -3.14 2.43 -17.56
C GLU A 37 -1.66 2.81 -17.67
N MET A 38 -0.75 1.95 -17.20
CA MET A 38 0.70 2.20 -17.32
C MET A 38 1.17 2.30 -18.77
N SER A 39 0.55 1.53 -19.68
CA SER A 39 0.89 1.58 -21.11
C SER A 39 0.41 2.86 -21.79
N GLU A 40 -0.71 3.42 -21.32
CA GLU A 40 -1.29 4.65 -21.84
C GLU A 40 -0.37 5.85 -21.55
N ASN A 41 0.32 5.83 -20.41
CA ASN A 41 1.32 6.83 -20.01
C ASN A 41 2.61 6.81 -20.86
N GLN A 42 2.87 5.76 -21.65
CA GLN A 42 4.11 5.66 -22.40
C GLN A 42 4.13 6.64 -23.58
N PRO A 43 5.22 7.43 -23.77
CA PRO A 43 5.30 8.42 -24.85
C PRO A 43 5.49 7.77 -26.24
N SER A 44 6.15 6.63 -26.29
CA SER A 44 6.42 5.89 -27.53
C SER A 44 5.34 4.84 -27.79
N LEU A 45 4.83 4.79 -29.03
CA LEU A 45 3.88 3.78 -29.46
C LEU A 45 4.45 2.35 -29.34
N LEU A 46 5.76 2.19 -29.60
CA LEU A 46 6.44 0.90 -29.44
C LEU A 46 6.42 0.44 -27.97
N ASN A 47 6.73 1.34 -27.04
CA ASN A 47 6.73 1.02 -25.61
C ASN A 47 5.31 0.73 -25.11
N ARG A 48 4.30 1.46 -25.60
CA ARG A 48 2.88 1.22 -25.27
C ARG A 48 2.45 -0.19 -25.69
N ILE A 49 2.75 -0.59 -26.92
CA ILE A 49 2.41 -1.93 -27.43
C ILE A 49 3.23 -3.00 -26.67
N GLY A 50 4.53 -2.76 -26.49
CA GLY A 50 5.41 -3.68 -25.76
C GLY A 50 4.93 -3.94 -24.33
N LEU A 51 4.56 -2.90 -23.59
CA LEU A 51 4.07 -3.05 -22.22
C LEU A 51 2.71 -3.75 -22.15
N LYS A 52 1.80 -3.48 -23.10
CA LYS A 52 0.51 -4.20 -23.18
C LYS A 52 0.68 -5.70 -23.37
N LEU A 53 1.65 -6.12 -24.18
CA LEU A 53 1.88 -7.53 -24.51
C LEU A 53 2.75 -8.25 -23.47
N PHE A 54 3.79 -7.58 -22.96
CA PHE A 54 4.85 -8.23 -22.15
C PHE A 54 4.94 -7.71 -20.71
N GLY A 55 4.22 -6.65 -20.33
CA GLY A 55 4.36 -6.00 -19.03
C GLY A 55 4.12 -6.93 -17.83
N ARG A 56 3.14 -7.84 -17.93
CA ARG A 56 2.84 -8.84 -16.89
C ARG A 56 3.95 -9.89 -16.72
N PHE A 57 4.78 -10.11 -17.74
CA PHE A 57 5.92 -11.03 -17.65
C PHE A 57 7.18 -10.34 -17.13
N MET A 58 7.31 -9.03 -17.36
CA MET A 58 8.48 -8.25 -16.94
C MET A 58 8.41 -7.79 -15.48
N VAL A 59 7.21 -7.55 -14.97
CA VAL A 59 6.99 -7.05 -13.61
C VAL A 59 6.43 -8.17 -12.74
N PRO A 60 7.11 -8.56 -11.65
CA PRO A 60 6.59 -9.56 -10.74
C PRO A 60 5.29 -9.05 -10.09
N GLU A 61 4.24 -9.85 -10.19
CA GLU A 61 3.00 -9.58 -9.47
C GLU A 61 3.14 -10.06 -8.02
N HIS A 62 2.77 -9.19 -7.09
CA HIS A 62 2.75 -9.51 -5.67
C HIS A 62 1.29 -9.55 -5.22
N PRO A 63 0.71 -10.74 -4.96
CA PRO A 63 -0.70 -10.85 -4.61
C PRO A 63 -0.96 -10.06 -3.32
N TYR A 64 -2.13 -9.42 -3.27
CA TYR A 64 -2.56 -8.72 -2.08
C TYR A 64 -2.93 -9.70 -0.98
N GLU A 65 -2.46 -9.41 0.23
CA GLU A 65 -2.85 -10.09 1.46
C GLU A 65 -3.06 -9.01 2.52
N PRO A 66 -4.14 -9.05 3.31
CA PRO A 66 -4.30 -8.12 4.42
C PRO A 66 -3.12 -8.20 5.38
N LEU A 67 -2.68 -7.05 5.87
CA LEU A 67 -1.56 -6.94 6.81
C LEU A 67 -0.25 -7.60 6.35
N PHE A 68 0.08 -7.52 5.06
CA PHE A 68 1.20 -8.25 4.46
C PHE A 68 2.62 -7.94 5.00
N LEU A 69 2.78 -6.92 5.86
CA LEU A 69 4.05 -6.61 6.56
C LEU A 69 4.02 -6.96 8.06
N PHE A 70 2.96 -7.60 8.55
CA PHE A 70 2.70 -7.82 9.98
C PHE A 70 3.87 -8.46 10.73
N GLU A 71 4.37 -9.61 10.28
CA GLU A 71 5.43 -10.34 10.97
C GLU A 71 6.74 -9.54 11.06
N GLY A 72 7.10 -8.83 9.99
CA GLY A 72 8.30 -7.98 9.97
C GLY A 72 8.17 -6.78 10.90
N ALA A 73 7.03 -6.09 10.84
CA ALA A 73 6.75 -4.94 11.69
C ALA A 73 6.68 -5.34 13.18
N LYS A 74 6.08 -6.48 13.50
CA LYS A 74 5.96 -7.00 14.87
C LYS A 74 7.32 -7.27 15.49
N ARG A 75 8.22 -7.92 14.74
CA ARG A 75 9.61 -8.16 15.19
C ARG A 75 10.38 -6.87 15.44
N ILE A 76 10.09 -5.80 14.68
CA ILE A 76 10.70 -4.49 14.91
C ILE A 76 10.12 -3.85 16.16
N LYS A 77 8.80 -3.90 16.33
CA LYS A 77 8.11 -3.41 17.52
C LYS A 77 8.62 -4.07 18.81
N GLU A 78 8.79 -5.39 18.81
CA GLU A 78 9.36 -6.13 19.94
C GLU A 78 10.83 -5.78 20.24
N ALA A 79 11.52 -5.14 19.29
CA ALA A 79 12.93 -4.84 19.39
C ALA A 79 13.24 -3.38 19.80
N VAL A 80 12.26 -2.49 19.88
CA VAL A 80 12.43 -1.07 20.26
C VAL A 80 11.40 -0.65 21.30
N ASN A 81 11.65 0.44 22.02
CA ASN A 81 10.72 0.98 23.02
C ASN A 81 9.93 2.20 22.50
N ILE A 82 10.34 2.77 21.37
CA ILE A 82 9.61 3.84 20.68
C ILE A 82 8.43 3.27 19.86
N PRO A 83 7.37 4.07 19.62
CA PRO A 83 6.25 3.68 18.78
C PRO A 83 6.66 3.14 17.40
N VAL A 84 5.94 2.11 16.95
CA VAL A 84 6.04 1.59 15.58
C VAL A 84 4.71 1.80 14.91
N ILE A 85 4.71 2.55 13.81
CA ILE A 85 3.54 2.84 12.99
C ILE A 85 3.42 1.73 11.95
N TYR A 86 2.31 1.00 11.97
CA TYR A 86 2.09 -0.07 11.01
C TYR A 86 1.74 0.47 9.62
N ILE A 87 2.30 -0.14 8.56
CA ILE A 87 1.89 0.09 7.17
C ILE A 87 1.81 -1.24 6.44
N GLY A 88 0.92 -1.33 5.46
CA GLY A 88 0.83 -2.45 4.51
C GLY A 88 -0.44 -3.26 4.68
N GLY A 89 -1.49 -2.92 3.93
CA GLY A 89 -2.74 -3.68 3.91
C GLY A 89 -3.57 -3.59 5.21
N ALA A 90 -3.57 -2.42 5.86
CA ALA A 90 -4.45 -2.13 6.99
C ALA A 90 -5.71 -1.39 6.50
N ASP A 91 -6.60 -2.14 5.89
CA ASP A 91 -7.78 -1.66 5.15
C ASP A 91 -9.11 -2.21 5.69
N SER A 92 -9.08 -2.91 6.84
CA SER A 92 -10.26 -3.42 7.52
C SER A 92 -10.24 -3.12 9.02
N LEU A 93 -11.44 -2.98 9.61
CA LEU A 93 -11.61 -2.79 11.05
C LEU A 93 -11.00 -3.95 11.83
N ALA A 94 -11.22 -5.19 11.38
CA ALA A 94 -10.66 -6.38 12.01
C ALA A 94 -9.12 -6.40 11.94
N GLY A 95 -8.55 -6.02 10.79
CA GLY A 95 -7.11 -5.90 10.62
C GLY A 95 -6.50 -4.83 11.53
N ILE A 96 -7.14 -3.66 11.61
CA ILE A 96 -6.72 -2.56 12.47
C ILE A 96 -6.83 -2.95 13.95
N GLN A 97 -7.91 -3.63 14.36
CA GLN A 97 -8.05 -4.13 15.74
C GLN A 97 -6.93 -5.12 16.09
N LYS A 98 -6.62 -6.07 15.20
CA LYS A 98 -5.49 -7.00 15.39
C LYS A 98 -4.16 -6.26 15.61
N LEU A 99 -3.92 -5.17 14.88
CA LEU A 99 -2.72 -4.35 15.06
C LEU A 99 -2.70 -3.69 16.44
N MET A 100 -3.81 -3.08 16.85
CA MET A 100 -3.93 -2.45 18.17
C MET A 100 -3.76 -3.47 19.30
N ASP A 101 -4.36 -4.66 19.18
CA ASP A 101 -4.22 -5.74 20.16
C ASP A 101 -2.79 -6.29 20.25
N THR A 102 -2.03 -6.20 19.15
CA THR A 102 -0.59 -6.52 19.10
C THR A 102 0.28 -5.38 19.67
N GLY A 103 -0.34 -4.23 19.96
CA GLY A 103 0.26 -3.07 20.61
C GLY A 103 0.68 -1.96 19.66
N PHE A 104 0.44 -2.04 18.35
CA PHE A 104 0.78 -0.93 17.44
C PHE A 104 -0.09 0.29 17.79
N GLU A 105 0.52 1.42 18.14
CA GLU A 105 -0.21 2.64 18.54
C GLU A 105 -0.82 3.40 17.36
N PHE A 106 -0.24 3.21 16.17
CA PHE A 106 -0.61 3.95 14.98
C PHE A 106 -0.61 3.05 13.74
N VAL A 107 -1.47 3.41 12.79
CA VAL A 107 -1.60 2.74 11.49
C VAL A 107 -1.56 3.80 10.39
N GLN A 108 -0.70 3.60 9.40
CA GLN A 108 -0.66 4.38 8.17
C GLN A 108 -1.53 3.70 7.10
N VAL A 109 -2.47 4.46 6.57
CA VAL A 109 -3.41 4.01 5.52
C VAL A 109 -3.14 4.78 4.23
N GLY A 110 -3.13 4.07 3.09
CA GLY A 110 -2.87 4.65 1.77
C GLY A 110 -4.05 4.49 0.82
N ARG A 111 -4.06 3.41 0.03
CA ARG A 111 -5.06 3.22 -1.06
C ARG A 111 -6.52 3.29 -0.59
N ALA A 112 -6.84 2.83 0.63
CA ALA A 112 -8.17 2.93 1.18
C ALA A 112 -8.67 4.38 1.34
N THR A 113 -7.81 5.32 1.74
CA THR A 113 -8.18 6.74 1.85
C THR A 113 -8.18 7.47 0.50
N ILE A 114 -7.43 6.97 -0.48
CA ILE A 114 -7.53 7.43 -1.88
C ILE A 114 -8.86 7.00 -2.49
N GLN A 115 -9.33 5.79 -2.16
CA GLN A 115 -10.60 5.26 -2.62
C GLN A 115 -11.78 5.92 -1.89
N ASP A 116 -11.71 6.08 -0.57
CA ASP A 116 -12.72 6.76 0.22
C ASP A 116 -12.06 7.69 1.26
N PRO A 117 -12.08 9.02 1.06
CA PRO A 117 -11.49 9.98 2.01
C PRO A 117 -12.09 9.90 3.43
N ASP A 118 -13.32 9.41 3.57
CA ASP A 118 -14.00 9.25 4.86
C ASP A 118 -13.84 7.84 5.45
N PHE A 119 -13.03 6.96 4.82
CA PHE A 119 -12.81 5.57 5.23
C PHE A 119 -12.69 5.38 6.75
N VAL A 120 -11.82 6.15 7.41
CA VAL A 120 -11.60 6.03 8.87
C VAL A 120 -12.83 6.41 9.68
N LYS A 121 -13.54 7.48 9.29
CA LYS A 121 -14.78 7.90 9.98
C LYS A 121 -15.86 6.86 9.82
N LYS A 122 -15.93 6.24 8.64
CA LYS A 122 -16.94 5.22 8.34
C LYS A 122 -16.64 3.88 9.00
N LEU A 123 -15.37 3.53 9.22
CA LEU A 123 -15.00 2.45 10.13
C LEU A 123 -15.45 2.76 11.56
N GLN A 124 -15.24 3.98 12.03
CA GLN A 124 -15.62 4.40 13.37
C GLN A 124 -17.14 4.40 13.59
N SER A 125 -17.93 4.80 12.60
CA SER A 125 -19.39 4.79 12.67
C SER A 125 -20.01 3.41 12.47
N GLY A 126 -19.23 2.44 11.96
CA GLY A 126 -19.72 1.11 11.56
C GLY A 126 -20.45 1.09 10.21
N GLU A 127 -20.37 2.17 9.42
CA GLU A 127 -20.91 2.21 8.04
C GLU A 127 -20.17 1.22 7.12
N LEU A 128 -18.86 1.03 7.35
CA LEU A 128 -18.06 0.02 6.67
C LEU A 128 -17.27 -0.78 7.72
N THR A 129 -16.92 -2.01 7.37
CA THR A 129 -15.96 -2.81 8.13
C THR A 129 -14.65 -3.03 7.36
N GLU A 130 -14.62 -2.71 6.07
CA GLU A 130 -13.48 -2.90 5.17
C GLU A 130 -13.54 -1.89 4.01
N SER A 131 -12.38 -1.52 3.48
CA SER A 131 -12.28 -0.62 2.33
C SER A 131 -12.74 -1.35 1.06
N PRO A 132 -13.54 -0.69 0.21
CA PRO A 132 -13.88 -1.23 -1.12
C PRO A 132 -12.73 -1.15 -2.14
N CYS A 133 -11.52 -0.73 -1.76
CA CYS A 133 -10.38 -0.73 -2.67
C CYS A 133 -10.09 -2.16 -3.20
N ASP A 134 -10.18 -2.33 -4.52
CA ASP A 134 -9.90 -3.58 -5.23
C ASP A 134 -8.39 -3.87 -5.41
N HIS A 135 -7.53 -3.03 -4.83
CA HIS A 135 -6.07 -3.15 -4.94
C HIS A 135 -5.56 -3.19 -6.40
N CYS A 136 -6.28 -2.56 -7.33
CA CYS A 136 -5.94 -2.57 -8.77
C CYS A 136 -4.69 -1.77 -9.15
N ASN A 137 -4.18 -0.94 -8.23
CA ASN A 137 -3.05 -0.03 -8.42
C ASN A 137 -3.23 1.02 -9.54
N ARG A 138 -4.42 1.20 -10.10
CA ARG A 138 -4.66 2.22 -11.14
C ARG A 138 -4.39 3.64 -10.64
N CYS A 139 -4.53 3.90 -9.34
CA CYS A 139 -4.09 5.14 -8.69
C CYS A 139 -2.58 5.40 -8.80
N VAL A 140 -1.76 4.34 -8.87
CA VAL A 140 -0.30 4.43 -9.08
C VAL A 140 0.00 4.82 -10.51
N ALA A 141 -0.73 4.28 -11.49
CA ALA A 141 -0.61 4.69 -12.88
C ALA A 141 -1.08 6.14 -13.09
N ALA A 142 -2.17 6.55 -12.43
CA ALA A 142 -2.65 7.93 -12.45
C ALA A 142 -1.60 8.91 -11.88
N MET A 143 -0.89 8.52 -10.82
CA MET A 143 0.17 9.34 -10.22
C MET A 143 1.27 9.70 -11.23
N ASP A 144 1.63 8.77 -12.11
CA ASP A 144 2.59 8.97 -13.19
C ASP A 144 2.01 9.81 -14.36
N ALA A 145 0.69 9.88 -14.47
CA ALA A 145 -0.05 10.63 -15.50
C ALA A 145 -0.43 12.07 -15.10
N GLY A 146 -0.10 12.51 -13.88
CA GLY A 146 -0.30 13.90 -13.46
C GLY A 146 -1.15 14.11 -12.19
N GLY A 147 -1.57 13.06 -11.49
CA GLY A 147 -2.26 13.23 -10.20
C GLY A 147 -2.66 11.94 -9.50
N VAL A 148 -2.88 12.01 -8.17
CA VAL A 148 -3.28 10.84 -7.37
C VAL A 148 -4.78 10.89 -7.10
N TYR A 149 -5.52 9.91 -7.63
CA TYR A 149 -6.94 9.70 -7.37
C TYR A 149 -7.32 8.22 -7.55
N CYS A 150 -8.51 7.84 -7.07
CA CYS A 150 -9.03 6.49 -7.30
C CYS A 150 -9.71 6.40 -8.68
N VAL A 151 -9.03 5.79 -9.65
CA VAL A 151 -9.59 5.58 -10.99
C VAL A 151 -10.86 4.73 -10.95
N SER A 152 -10.93 3.75 -10.05
CA SER A 152 -12.12 2.87 -9.92
C SER A 152 -13.37 3.62 -9.46
N ASN A 153 -13.25 4.78 -8.79
CA ASN A 153 -14.40 5.61 -8.46
C ASN A 153 -15.00 6.32 -9.68
N GLU A 154 -14.23 6.51 -10.76
CA GLU A 154 -14.70 7.18 -11.98
C GLU A 154 -15.22 6.19 -13.03
N VAL A 155 -14.57 5.02 -13.14
CA VAL A 155 -14.81 4.10 -14.26
C VAL A 155 -15.11 2.66 -13.82
N GLY A 156 -15.27 2.41 -12.52
CA GLY A 156 -15.59 1.10 -11.96
C GLY A 156 -14.37 0.27 -11.53
N PHE A 157 -14.63 -0.68 -10.63
CA PHE A 157 -13.67 -1.66 -10.13
C PHE A 157 -13.25 -2.67 -11.21
N MET A 158 -12.06 -3.25 -11.05
CA MET A 158 -11.47 -4.24 -11.97
C MET A 158 -12.01 -5.66 -11.75
#